data_AF-A0A4R4L3K5-F1
#
_entry.id   AF-A0A4R4L3K5-F1
#
_cell.length_a   1.000
_cell.length_b   1.000
_cell.length_c   1.000
_cell.angle_alpha   90.00
_cell.angle_beta   90.00
_cell.angle_gamma   90.00
#
_symmetry.space_group_name_H-M   'P 1'
#
loop_
_entity.id
_entity.type
_entity.pdbx_description
1 polymer ?
#
loop_
_entity_poly.entity_id
_entity_poly.type
_entity_poly.pdbx_seq_one_letter_code
_entity_poly.pdbx_strand_id
1 'polypeptide(L)'
;MGATGFYVTVRTADRAHPALALGPYDSHRAARLEVDRVRQFVTTQSRAAGWWLYETARVTAQPGRELPVGTLNALLACGQTAA
;
A
#
# COMPACT_ATOMS: atom_id res chain seq x y z
N MET A 1 13.52 -19.90 -8.68
CA MET A 1 12.28 -19.59 -7.92
C MET A 1 11.96 -18.12 -8.16
N GLY A 2 10.69 -17.76 -8.33
CA GLY A 2 10.28 -16.35 -8.43
C GLY A 2 10.36 -15.63 -7.07
N ALA A 3 10.54 -14.30 -7.10
CA ALA A 3 10.55 -13.50 -5.87
C ALA A 3 9.14 -13.48 -5.24
N THR A 4 9.06 -13.62 -3.92
CA THR A 4 7.79 -13.57 -3.16
C THR A 4 7.80 -12.36 -2.25
N GLY A 5 6.71 -11.60 -2.23
CA GLY A 5 6.56 -10.44 -1.35
C GLY A 5 5.15 -10.29 -0.80
N PHE A 6 5.04 -9.47 0.23
CA PHE A 6 3.77 -9.07 0.85
C PHE A 6 3.44 -7.62 0.49
N TYR A 7 2.15 -7.32 0.43
CA TYR A 7 1.62 -6.00 0.09
C TYR A 7 0.52 -5.60 1.05
N VAL A 8 0.43 -4.31 1.35
CA VAL A 8 -0.73 -3.72 2.03
C VAL A 8 -1.61 -3.08 0.96
N THR A 9 -2.86 -3.49 0.89
CA THR A 9 -3.87 -2.90 0.02
C THR A 9 -4.81 -2.03 0.85
N VAL A 10 -5.05 -0.81 0.39
CA VAL A 10 -6.05 0.11 0.93
C VAL A 10 -7.17 0.23 -0.07
N ARG A 11 -8.39 -0.04 0.36
CA ARG A 11 -9.59 0.25 -0.44
C ARG A 11 -10.28 1.48 0.12
N THR A 12 -10.65 2.37 -0.78
CA THR A 12 -11.28 3.64 -0.42
C THR A 12 -12.66 3.74 -1.04
N ALA A 13 -13.56 4.46 -0.38
CA ALA A 13 -14.86 4.83 -0.97
C ALA A 13 -14.72 5.89 -2.08
N ASP A 14 -13.55 6.52 -2.20
CA ASP A 14 -13.28 7.56 -3.18
C ASP A 14 -13.10 6.98 -4.58
N ARG A 15 -13.90 7.46 -5.53
CA ARG A 15 -13.88 6.96 -6.93
C ARG A 15 -12.56 7.27 -7.64
N ALA A 16 -11.80 8.27 -7.19
CA ALA A 16 -10.50 8.56 -7.77
C ALA A 16 -9.41 7.56 -7.32
N HIS A 17 -9.59 6.87 -6.18
CA HIS A 17 -8.60 5.95 -5.62
C HIS A 17 -9.22 4.63 -5.11
N PRO A 18 -9.88 3.82 -5.96
CA PRO A 18 -10.67 2.68 -5.52
C PRO A 18 -9.87 1.60 -4.77
N ALA A 19 -8.58 1.43 -5.11
CA ALA A 19 -7.63 0.58 -4.40
C ALA A 19 -6.18 1.03 -4.62
N LEU A 20 -5.39 1.11 -3.55
CA LEU A 20 -3.96 1.45 -3.57
C LEU A 20 -3.15 0.33 -2.89
N ALA A 21 -1.93 0.06 -3.36
CA ALA A 21 -1.06 -0.95 -2.76
C ALA A 21 0.26 -0.34 -2.28
N LEU A 22 0.83 -0.89 -1.21
CA LEU A 22 2.16 -0.56 -0.66
C LEU A 22 2.99 -1.83 -0.49
N GLY A 23 4.30 -1.73 -0.70
CA GLY A 23 5.22 -2.88 -0.79
C GLY A 23 5.97 -2.92 -2.13
N PRO A 24 6.71 -4.01 -2.42
CA PRO A 24 6.76 -5.28 -1.69
C PRO A 24 7.45 -5.22 -0.31
N TYR A 25 7.04 -6.12 0.60
CA TYR A 25 7.72 -6.41 1.87
C TYR A 25 8.17 -7.87 1.93
N ASP A 26 9.28 -8.13 2.62
CA ASP A 26 9.83 -9.50 2.77
C ASP A 26 8.99 -10.41 3.69
N SER A 27 8.12 -9.83 4.53
CA SER A 27 7.29 -10.60 5.46
C SER A 27 5.90 -9.99 5.71
N HIS A 28 4.95 -10.85 6.07
CA HIS A 28 3.61 -10.43 6.50
C HIS A 28 3.67 -9.49 7.71
N ARG A 29 4.62 -9.72 8.63
CA ARG A 29 4.81 -8.86 9.81
C ARG A 29 5.26 -7.46 9.41
N ALA A 30 6.21 -7.34 8.49
CA ALA A 30 6.68 -6.05 7.97
C ALA A 30 5.54 -5.28 7.26
N ALA A 31 4.77 -5.96 6.40
CA ALA A 31 3.59 -5.36 5.77
C ALA A 31 2.58 -4.85 6.82
N ARG A 32 2.34 -5.63 7.87
CA ARG A 32 1.35 -5.27 8.91
C ARG A 32 1.77 -4.06 9.76
N LEU A 33 3.07 -3.82 9.95
CA LEU A 33 3.57 -2.62 10.64
C LEU A 33 3.27 -1.34 9.84
N GLU A 34 3.27 -1.43 8.52
CA GLU A 34 3.00 -0.27 7.66
C GLU A 34 1.51 0.07 7.58
N VAL A 35 0.61 -0.82 8.00
CA VAL A 35 -0.84 -0.55 8.04
C VAL A 35 -1.16 0.70 8.88
N ASP A 36 -0.49 0.89 10.02
CA ASP A 36 -0.72 2.06 10.88
C ASP A 36 -0.24 3.36 10.22
N ARG A 37 0.91 3.33 9.54
CA ARG A 37 1.46 4.48 8.80
C ARG A 37 0.54 4.87 7.64
N VAL A 38 0.06 3.87 6.90
CA VAL A 38 -0.87 4.06 5.80
C VAL A 38 -2.21 4.61 6.30
N ARG A 39 -2.68 4.12 7.45
CA ARG A 39 -3.88 4.63 8.11
C ARG A 39 -3.76 6.11 8.41
N GLN A 40 -2.64 6.54 9.00
CA GLN A 40 -2.38 7.95 9.31
C GLN A 40 -2.37 8.83 8.06
N PHE A 41 -1.70 8.39 6.99
CA PHE A 41 -1.65 9.11 5.72
C PHE A 41 -3.04 9.31 5.13
N VAL A 42 -3.83 8.24 5.03
CA VAL A 42 -5.18 8.29 4.46
C VAL A 42 -6.10 9.19 5.30
N THR A 43 -6.04 9.10 6.63
CA THR A 43 -6.83 9.98 7.51
C THR A 43 -6.46 11.46 7.38
N THR A 44 -5.21 11.76 7.03
CA THR A 44 -4.74 13.15 6.86
C THR A 44 -5.15 13.71 5.50
N GLN A 45 -5.08 12.90 4.45
CA GLN A 45 -5.31 13.33 3.06
C GLN A 45 -6.80 13.32 2.67
N SER A 46 -7.62 12.45 3.26
CA SER A 46 -9.00 12.27 2.79
C SER A 46 -10.03 12.59 3.87
N ARG A 47 -10.61 13.80 3.77
CA ARG A 47 -11.77 14.23 4.58
C ARG A 47 -13.07 13.50 4.22
N ALA A 48 -13.13 12.83 3.07
CA ALA A 48 -14.27 12.03 2.60
C ALA A 48 -14.29 10.64 3.26
N ALA A 49 -14.29 10.61 4.60
CA ALA A 49 -14.16 9.41 5.42
C ALA A 49 -15.47 8.60 5.49
N GLY A 50 -15.93 8.04 4.36
CA GLY A 50 -17.09 7.15 4.37
C GLY A 50 -16.75 5.77 4.94
N TRP A 51 -15.69 5.14 4.43
CA TRP A 51 -15.21 3.83 4.85
C TRP A 51 -13.90 3.47 4.15
N TRP A 52 -13.01 2.76 4.84
CA TRP A 52 -11.71 2.29 4.33
C TRP A 52 -11.45 0.86 4.84
N LEU A 53 -10.79 0.03 4.03
CA LEU A 53 -10.43 -1.34 4.40
C LEU A 53 -8.95 -1.62 4.07
N TYR A 54 -8.25 -2.21 5.04
CA TYR A 54 -6.85 -2.64 4.90
C TYR A 54 -6.78 -4.15 4.75
N GLU A 55 -6.05 -4.61 3.74
CA GLU A 55 -5.79 -6.04 3.52
C GLU A 55 -4.30 -6.26 3.30
N THR A 56 -3.78 -7.40 3.76
CA THR A 56 -2.41 -7.81 3.43
C THR A 56 -2.47 -9.01 2.48
N ALA A 57 -1.83 -8.89 1.32
CA ALA A 57 -1.80 -9.94 0.30
C ALA A 57 -0.37 -10.45 0.09
N ARG A 58 -0.21 -11.75 -0.19
CA ARG A 58 1.05 -12.35 -0.62
C ARG A 58 1.04 -12.51 -2.14
N VAL A 59 2.09 -12.03 -2.81
CA VAL A 59 2.23 -12.11 -4.27
C VAL A 59 3.55 -12.78 -4.61
N THR A 60 3.51 -13.64 -5.62
CA THR A 60 4.69 -14.28 -6.20
C THR A 60 4.89 -13.74 -7.61
N ALA A 61 6.05 -13.13 -7.87
CA ALA A 61 6.44 -12.71 -9.22
C ALA A 61 6.91 -13.92 -10.04
N GLN A 62 6.80 -13.83 -11.37
CA GLN A 62 7.38 -14.83 -12.25
C GLN A 62 8.92 -14.87 -12.08
N PRO A 63 9.59 -16.01 -12.29
CA PRO A 63 11.04 -16.10 -12.24
C PRO A 63 11.71 -15.05 -13.16
N GLY A 64 12.71 -14.34 -12.64
CA GLY A 64 13.42 -13.29 -13.38
C GLY A 64 12.68 -11.94 -13.48
N ARG A 65 11.48 -11.81 -12.89
CA ARG A 65 10.77 -10.54 -12.74
C ARG A 65 10.92 -10.00 -11.32
N GLU A 66 11.15 -8.71 -11.23
CA GLU A 66 11.10 -7.99 -9.96
C GLU A 66 9.66 -7.91 -9.43
N LEU A 67 9.53 -7.74 -8.12
CA LEU A 67 8.25 -7.52 -7.47
C LEU A 67 7.74 -6.11 -7.81
N PRO A 68 6.46 -5.95 -8.20
CA PRO A 68 5.93 -4.64 -8.57
C PRO A 68 5.89 -3.68 -7.38
N VAL A 69 6.34 -2.44 -7.52
CA VAL A 69 6.22 -1.43 -6.47
C VAL A 69 4.77 -0.91 -6.40
N GLY A 70 4.19 -0.91 -5.20
CA GLY A 70 2.81 -0.43 -5.00
C GLY A 70 2.66 1.08 -5.26
N THR A 71 1.52 1.49 -5.82
CA THR A 71 1.21 2.90 -6.16
C THR A 71 1.22 3.85 -4.96
N LEU A 72 0.97 3.33 -3.75
CA LEU A 72 1.00 4.13 -2.53
C LEU A 72 2.42 4.60 -2.17
N ASN A 73 3.47 3.91 -2.61
CA ASN A 73 4.86 4.35 -2.38
C ASN A 73 5.10 5.73 -3.01
N ALA A 74 4.61 5.94 -4.24
CA ALA A 74 4.72 7.22 -4.93
C ALA A 74 3.90 8.32 -4.26
N LEU A 75 2.71 8.01 -3.76
CA LEU A 75 1.84 8.96 -3.06
C LEU A 75 2.44 9.38 -1.71
N LEU A 76 3.01 8.45 -0.96
CA LEU A 76 3.72 8.74 0.29
C LEU A 76 4.96 9.60 0.04
N ALA A 77 5.73 9.29 -1.01
CA ALA A 77 6.89 10.08 -1.40
C ALA A 77 6.50 11.51 -1.81
N CYS A 78 5.41 11.67 -2.57
CA CYS A 78 4.89 12.97 -3.01
C CYS A 78 4.30 13.80 -1.84
N GLY A 79 3.62 13.14 -0.90
CA GLY A 79 3.06 13.79 0.29
C GLY A 79 4.10 14.23 1.33
N GLN A 80 5.36 13.74 1.24
CA GLN A 80 6.47 14.22 2.06
C GLN A 80 7.10 15.52 1.55
N THR A 81 6.72 16.00 0.36
CA THR A 81 7.16 17.28 -0.23
C THR A 81 6.09 18.37 -0.12
N ALA A 82 5.54 18.56 1.07
CA ALA A 82 4.83 19.78 1.45
C ALA A 82 5.28 20.15 2.88
N ALA A 83 6.46 20.76 2.96
CA ALA A 83 6.94 21.47 4.13
C ALA A 83 6.62 22.96 3.97
#